data_AF-A0A4V0WUR1-F1
#
_entry.id   AF-A0A4V0WUR1-F1
#
_cell.length_a   1.000
_cell.length_b   1.000
_cell.length_c   1.000
_cell.angle_alpha   90.00
_cell.angle_beta   90.00
_cell.angle_gamma   90.00
#
_symmetry.space_group_name_H-M   'P 1'
#
loop_
_entity.id
_entity.type
_entity.pdbx_description
1 polymer ?
#
loop_
_entity_poly.entity_id
_entity_poly.type
_entity_poly.pdbx_seq_one_letter_code
_entity_poly.pdbx_strand_id
1 'polypeptide(L)'
;MLRSAPPFGDFIACGLSTQLQQEVKGFDEIIGPDDADFSTARLRQSSLIRLAFLGSIPARNLHGKLGWISDSRLSRLLTKLADFFRPN
;
A
#
# COMPACT_ATOMS: atom_id res chain seq x y z
N MET A 1 9.52 3.32 -6.56
CA MET A 1 8.75 4.27 -7.40
C MET A 1 7.44 3.62 -7.80
N LEU A 2 6.32 4.36 -7.86
CA LEU A 2 5.01 3.81 -8.26
C LEU A 2 5.06 3.42 -9.75
N ARG A 3 4.61 2.21 -10.09
CA ARG A 3 4.64 1.70 -11.47
C ARG A 3 3.29 1.97 -12.14
N SER A 4 3.31 2.52 -13.34
CA SER A 4 2.12 2.59 -14.19
C SER A 4 1.85 1.23 -14.82
N ALA A 5 0.57 0.88 -14.91
CA ALA A 5 0.07 -0.25 -15.65
C ALA A 5 0.07 0.11 -17.15
N PRO A 6 0.73 -0.68 -18.00
CA PRO A 6 0.63 -0.52 -19.44
C PRO A 6 -0.76 -0.93 -19.95
N PRO A 7 -1.22 -0.40 -21.09
CA PRO A 7 -0.60 0.66 -21.90
C PRO A 7 -1.09 2.08 -21.55
N PHE A 8 -2.11 2.22 -20.71
CA PHE A 8 -2.87 3.47 -20.57
C PHE A 8 -2.30 4.46 -19.54
N GLY A 9 -1.25 4.08 -18.82
CA GLY A 9 -0.60 4.95 -17.84
C GLY A 9 -1.35 5.09 -16.53
N ASP A 10 -2.36 4.24 -16.30
CA ASP A 10 -3.05 4.13 -15.02
C ASP A 10 -2.12 3.54 -13.95
N PHE A 11 -2.42 3.77 -12.68
CA PHE A 11 -1.66 3.21 -11.57
C PHE A 11 -2.52 2.24 -10.78
N ILE A 12 -1.93 1.13 -10.34
CA ILE A 12 -2.58 0.24 -9.38
C ILE A 12 -2.14 0.67 -7.98
N ALA A 13 -3.12 0.96 -7.13
CA ALA A 13 -2.89 1.35 -5.75
C ALA A 13 -3.82 0.57 -4.82
N CYS A 14 -3.35 0.36 -3.59
CA CYS A 14 -4.14 -0.21 -2.50
C CYS A 14 -4.58 0.89 -1.53
N GLY A 15 -5.61 0.59 -0.74
CA GLY A 15 -6.14 1.50 0.27
C GLY A 15 -5.18 1.74 1.42
N LEU A 16 -5.22 2.94 1.97
CA LEU A 16 -4.64 3.27 3.26
C LEU A 16 -5.76 3.81 4.16
N SER A 17 -5.87 3.29 5.38
CA SER A 17 -6.93 3.64 6.32
C SER A 17 -6.38 3.85 7.71
N THR A 18 -6.90 4.81 8.47
CA THR A 18 -6.58 4.94 9.90
C THR A 18 -7.47 4.06 10.77
N GLN A 19 -8.39 3.30 10.16
CA GLN A 19 -9.34 2.41 10.83
C GLN A 19 -8.72 1.01 10.97
N LEU A 20 -7.89 0.81 12.00
CA LEU A 20 -7.12 -0.42 12.20
C LEU A 20 -7.99 -1.67 12.38
N GLN A 21 -9.22 -1.52 12.85
CA GLN A 21 -10.18 -2.63 12.99
C GLN A 21 -10.62 -3.27 11.66
N GLN A 22 -10.31 -2.64 10.52
CA GLN A 22 -10.56 -3.20 9.19
C GLN A 22 -9.50 -4.23 8.75
N GLU A 23 -8.50 -4.50 9.59
CA GLU A 23 -7.39 -5.38 9.28
C GLU A 23 -7.85 -6.81 8.95
N VAL A 24 -7.44 -7.29 7.78
CA VAL A 24 -7.39 -8.72 7.48
C VAL A 24 -6.07 -9.27 8.00
N LYS A 25 -6.09 -9.88 9.19
CA LYS A 25 -4.89 -10.40 9.86
C LYS A 25 -4.12 -11.37 8.97
N GLY A 26 -2.80 -11.19 8.95
CA GLY A 26 -1.88 -11.99 8.13
C GLY A 26 -1.82 -11.56 6.66
N PHE A 27 -2.75 -10.71 6.21
CA PHE A 27 -2.77 -10.21 4.84
C PHE A 27 -2.42 -8.73 4.79
N ASP A 28 -3.17 -7.88 5.48
CA ASP A 28 -2.87 -6.45 5.58
C ASP A 28 -1.65 -6.20 6.47
N GLU A 29 -1.10 -4.98 6.43
CA GLU A 29 -0.06 -4.54 7.36
C GLU A 29 -0.41 -3.20 8.01
N ILE A 30 -0.22 -3.13 9.33
CA ILE A 30 -0.24 -1.88 10.07
C ILE A 30 1.14 -1.22 9.96
N ILE A 31 1.14 0.09 9.72
CA ILE A 31 2.30 0.98 9.82
C ILE A 31 2.06 1.94 10.98
N GLY A 32 2.93 1.90 11.99
CA GLY A 32 2.81 2.66 13.23
C GLY A 32 4.13 3.31 13.67
N PRO A 33 4.11 4.18 14.70
CA PRO A 33 5.26 5.00 15.12
C PRO A 33 6.55 4.23 15.43
N ASP A 34 6.43 2.96 15.84
CA ASP A 34 7.58 2.10 16.18
C ASP A 34 8.25 1.49 14.93
N ASP A 35 7.64 1.63 13.76
CA ASP A 35 8.25 1.18 12.50
C ASP A 35 9.30 2.17 12.01
N ALA A 36 10.46 1.65 11.61
CA ALA A 36 11.58 2.45 11.12
C ALA A 36 11.24 3.37 9.93
N ASP A 37 10.27 2.98 9.11
CA ASP A 37 9.81 3.72 7.93
C ASP A 37 8.52 4.54 8.15
N PHE A 38 8.01 4.62 9.39
CA PHE A 38 6.86 5.48 9.71
C PHE A 38 7.15 6.96 9.45
N SER A 39 8.36 7.40 9.84
CA SER A 39 8.81 8.78 9.65
C SER A 39 8.85 9.18 8.17
N THR A 40 9.33 8.28 7.29
CA THR A 40 9.40 8.52 5.85
C THR A 40 8.05 8.37 5.14
N ALA A 41 7.13 7.61 5.71
CA ALA A 41 5.77 7.48 5.19
C ALA A 41 4.94 8.78 5.37
N ARG A 42 5.36 9.66 6.30
CA ARG A 42 4.73 10.96 6.60
C ARG A 42 3.25 10.83 6.98
N LEU A 43 2.90 9.73 7.63
CA LEU A 43 1.58 9.50 8.17
C LEU A 43 1.42 10.23 9.51
N ARG A 44 0.19 10.70 9.79
CA ARG A 44 -0.10 11.42 11.04
C ARG A 44 -0.29 10.50 12.24
N GLN A 45 -0.69 9.26 11.99
CA GLN A 45 -1.02 8.26 13.00
C GLN A 45 -0.90 6.86 12.39
N SER A 46 -0.94 5.84 13.25
CA SER A 46 -0.97 4.44 12.81
C SER A 46 -2.05 4.22 11.76
N SER A 47 -1.68 3.55 10.69
CA SER A 47 -2.54 3.32 9.54
C SER A 47 -2.41 1.88 9.06
N LEU A 48 -3.44 1.40 8.39
CA LEU A 48 -3.56 0.07 7.82
C LEU A 48 -3.39 0.16 6.31
N ILE A 49 -2.45 -0.59 5.76
CA ILE A 49 -2.25 -0.82 4.33
C ILE A 49 -3.15 -1.98 3.91
N ARG A 50 -4.19 -1.69 3.14
CA ARG A 50 -5.29 -2.61 2.83
C ARG A 50 -5.05 -3.29 1.48
N LEU A 51 -4.39 -4.44 1.47
CA LEU A 51 -3.93 -5.11 0.26
C LEU A 51 -5.07 -5.55 -0.68
N ALA A 52 -6.23 -5.91 -0.15
CA ALA A 52 -7.40 -6.28 -0.96
C ALA A 52 -8.17 -5.06 -1.49
N PHE A 53 -7.94 -3.87 -0.95
CA PHE A 53 -8.61 -2.65 -1.39
C PHE A 53 -7.87 -2.04 -2.58
N LEU A 54 -7.79 -2.80 -3.67
CA LEU A 54 -7.07 -2.42 -4.89
C LEU A 54 -7.99 -1.69 -5.87
N GLY A 55 -7.42 -0.68 -6.53
CA GLY A 55 -8.09 0.03 -7.60
C GLY A 55 -7.10 0.55 -8.66
N SER A 56 -7.62 0.74 -9.86
CA SER A 56 -6.96 1.51 -10.90
C SER A 56 -7.22 3.00 -10.68
N ILE A 57 -6.14 3.79 -10.66
CA ILE A 57 -6.18 5.25 -10.49
C ILE A 57 -5.58 5.88 -11.75
N PRO A 58 -6.36 6.65 -12.53
CA PRO A 58 -5.83 7.39 -13.66
C PRO A 58 -4.76 8.39 -13.22
N ALA A 59 -3.71 8.57 -14.03
CA ALA A 59 -2.61 9.48 -13.71
C ALA A 59 -3.07 10.90 -13.34
N ARG A 60 -4.11 11.41 -14.01
CA ARG A 60 -4.71 12.74 -13.72
C ARG A 60 -5.30 12.88 -12.31
N ASN A 61 -5.63 11.77 -11.65
CA ASN A 61 -6.19 11.76 -10.29
C ASN A 61 -5.09 11.69 -9.21
N LEU A 62 -3.82 11.58 -9.59
CA LEU A 62 -2.70 11.61 -8.66
C LEU A 62 -2.27 13.05 -8.37
N HIS A 63 -2.66 13.55 -7.20
CA HIS A 63 -2.39 14.93 -6.78
C HIS A 63 -0.99 15.15 -6.19
N GLY A 64 -0.23 14.08 -5.93
CA GLY A 64 1.12 14.18 -5.40
C GLY A 64 1.58 12.96 -4.62
N LYS A 65 2.75 13.09 -3.98
CA LYS A 65 3.37 12.06 -3.14
C LYS A 65 3.39 12.52 -1.69
N LEU A 66 2.80 11.72 -0.80
CA LEU A 66 2.84 12.00 0.64
C LEU A 66 4.21 11.63 1.24
N GLY A 67 4.65 10.38 1.03
CA GLY A 67 5.83 9.81 1.64
C GLY A 67 6.22 8.49 0.96
N TRP A 68 7.04 7.70 1.64
CA TRP A 68 7.50 6.39 1.17
C TRP A 68 7.69 5.42 2.34
N ILE A 69 7.34 4.16 2.08
CA ILE A 69 7.67 3.03 2.96
C ILE A 69 9.01 2.43 2.56
N SER A 70 9.59 1.63 3.45
CA SER A 70 10.82 0.89 3.18
C SER A 70 10.65 -0.10 2.02
N ASP A 71 11.74 -0.35 1.29
CA ASP A 71 11.75 -1.38 0.24
C ASP A 71 11.46 -2.78 0.79
N SER A 72 11.86 -3.05 2.05
CA SER A 72 11.56 -4.31 2.71
C SER A 72 10.07 -4.49 2.96
N ARG A 73 9.37 -3.45 3.43
CA ARG A 73 7.90 -3.47 3.56
C ARG A 73 7.23 -3.62 2.21
N LEU A 74 7.62 -2.82 1.22
CA LEU A 74 7.06 -2.92 -0.13
C LEU A 74 7.19 -4.33 -0.69
N SER A 75 8.36 -4.97 -0.51
CA SER A 75 8.60 -6.34 -0.98
C SER A 75 7.67 -7.34 -0.29
N ARG A 76 7.50 -7.27 1.04
CA ARG A 76 6.57 -8.14 1.77
C ARG A 76 5.12 -7.98 1.31
N LEU A 77 4.67 -6.74 1.13
CA LEU A 77 3.33 -6.41 0.66
C LEU A 77 3.06 -6.97 -0.74
N LEU A 78 4.01 -6.80 -1.66
CA LEU A 78 3.92 -7.34 -3.02
C LEU A 78 3.92 -8.87 -3.03
N THR A 79 4.74 -9.51 -2.20
CA THR A 79 4.75 -10.97 -2.06
C THR A 79 3.41 -11.48 -1.56
N LYS A 80 2.88 -10.93 -0.45
CA LYS A 80 1.57 -11.30 0.09
C LYS A 80 0.46 -11.15 -0.95
N LEU A 81 0.47 -10.04 -1.70
CA LEU A 81 -0.52 -9.79 -2.73
C LEU A 81 -0.40 -10.76 -3.91
N ALA A 82 0.81 -11.04 -4.37
CA ALA A 82 1.06 -12.00 -5.44
C ALA A 82 0.65 -13.41 -5.02
N ASP A 83 0.99 -13.82 -3.81
CA ASP A 83 0.62 -15.12 -3.23
C ASP A 83 -0.90 -15.28 -3.16
N PHE A 84 -1.63 -14.21 -2.76
CA PHE A 84 -3.09 -14.21 -2.73
C PHE A 84 -3.74 -14.42 -4.10
N PHE A 85 -3.11 -13.94 -5.18
CA PHE A 85 -3.61 -14.15 -6.54
C PHE A 85 -3.22 -15.49 -7.17
N ARG A 86 -2.31 -16.24 -6.55
CA ARG A 86 -1.97 -17.57 -7.06
C ARG A 86 -3.13 -18.52 -6.78
N PRO A 87 -3.63 -19.26 -7.78
CA PRO A 87 -4.58 -20.33 -7.52
C PRO A 87 -3.92 -21.39 -6.65
N ASN A 88 -4.69 -21.95 -5.71
CA ASN A 88 -4.29 -23.09 -4.89
C ASN A 88 -4.03 -24.34 -5.73
#